data_AF-A0A9E5TEZ4-F1
#
_entry.id   AF-A0A9E5TEZ4-F1
#
_cell.length_a   1.000
_cell.length_b   1.000
_cell.length_c   1.000
_cell.angle_alpha   90.00
_cell.angle_beta   90.00
_cell.angle_gamma   90.00
#
_symmetry.space_group_name_H-M   'P 1'
#
loop_
_entity.id
_entity.type
_entity.pdbx_description
1 polymer ?
#
loop_
_entity_poly.entity_id
_entity_poly.type
_entity_poly.pdbx_seq_one_letter_code
_entity_poly.pdbx_strand_id
1 'polypeptide(L)' 'QAEALGLKSMLFPAFATGAGKLAMESCAQQMCGAMKAFLAHERPLNEIYILLYLRQDLDGQ' A
#
# COMPACT_ATOMS: atom_id res chain seq x y z
N GLN A 1 -0.98 -16.34 1.56
CA GLN A 1 0.24 -16.87 0.91
C GLN A 1 1.53 -16.34 1.56
N ALA A 2 1.70 -15.03 1.81
CA ALA A 2 2.91 -14.51 2.47
C ALA A 2 3.20 -15.11 3.86
N GLU A 3 2.17 -15.32 4.68
CA GLU A 3 2.32 -15.99 5.99
C GLU A 3 2.78 -17.45 5.87
N ALA A 4 2.36 -18.16 4.82
CA ALA A 4 2.79 -19.55 4.55
C ALA A 4 4.27 -19.63 4.16
N LEU A 5 4.86 -18.50 3.74
CA LEU A 5 6.29 -18.36 3.47
C LEU A 5 7.08 -17.86 4.69
N GLY A 6 6.42 -17.71 5.86
CA GLY A 6 7.05 -17.23 7.08
C GLY A 6 7.42 -15.75 7.06
N LEU A 7 6.86 -14.96 6.12
CA LEU A 7 7.13 -13.53 6.03
C LEU A 7 6.41 -12.76 7.13
N LYS A 8 7.11 -11.78 7.72
CA LYS A 8 6.57 -10.87 8.74
C LYS A 8 6.11 -9.54 8.18
N SER A 9 6.67 -9.16 7.03
CA SER A 9 6.42 -7.88 6.39
C SER A 9 6.12 -8.03 4.89
N MET A 10 5.34 -7.10 4.36
CA MET A 10 5.05 -6.96 2.92
C MET A 10 5.13 -5.51 2.49
N LEU A 11 5.48 -5.29 1.23
CA LEU A 11 5.49 -3.97 0.60
C LEU A 11 4.61 -4.00 -0.66
N PHE A 12 3.74 -3.01 -0.80
CA PHE A 12 2.87 -2.83 -1.96
C PHE A 12 3.09 -1.46 -2.59
N PRO A 13 3.13 -1.35 -3.92
CA PRO A 13 3.03 -0.05 -4.59
C PRO A 13 1.61 0.51 -4.44
N ALA A 14 1.45 1.82 -4.62
CA ALA A 14 0.13 2.43 -4.79
C ALA A 14 -0.56 1.87 -6.04
N PHE A 15 -1.51 0.95 -5.85
CA PHE A 15 -2.15 0.25 -6.96
C PHE A 15 -3.06 1.16 -7.78
N ALA A 16 -3.02 0.98 -9.09
CA ALA A 16 -3.89 1.63 -10.08
C ALA A 16 -3.80 3.17 -10.16
N THR A 17 -2.89 3.83 -9.45
CA THR A 17 -2.76 5.30 -9.45
C THR A 17 -2.02 5.88 -10.66
N GLY A 18 -1.26 5.05 -11.39
CA GLY A 18 -0.62 5.38 -12.66
C GLY A 18 -1.55 5.13 -13.86
N ALA A 19 -1.23 4.13 -14.68
CA ALA A 19 -2.02 3.77 -15.86
C ALA A 19 -3.50 3.45 -15.56
N GLY A 20 -3.80 3.01 -14.33
CA GLY A 20 -5.16 2.73 -13.87
C GLY A 20 -5.99 3.97 -13.55
N LYS A 21 -5.38 5.16 -13.53
CA LYS A 21 -6.03 6.47 -13.32
C LYS A 21 -6.85 6.60 -12.03
N LEU A 22 -6.64 5.72 -11.06
CA LEU A 22 -7.28 5.86 -9.75
C LEU A 22 -6.70 7.08 -9.03
N ALA A 23 -7.58 7.94 -8.51
CA ALA A 23 -7.14 9.07 -7.70
C ALA A 23 -6.34 8.57 -6.49
N MET A 24 -5.20 9.21 -6.21
CA MET A 24 -4.31 8.80 -5.11
C MET A 24 -5.05 8.79 -3.76
N GLU A 25 -5.95 9.74 -3.53
CA GLU A 25 -6.79 9.79 -2.33
C GLU A 25 -7.68 8.54 -2.19
N SER A 26 -8.36 8.13 -3.27
CA SER A 26 -9.20 6.93 -3.26
C SER A 26 -8.36 5.66 -3.07
N CYS A 27 -7.19 5.58 -3.70
CA CYS A 27 -6.24 4.49 -3.50
C CYS A 27 -5.79 4.41 -2.03
N ALA A 28 -5.39 5.54 -1.44
CA ALA A 28 -4.96 5.61 -0.06
C ALA A 28 -6.09 5.19 0.90
N GLN A 29 -7.32 5.65 0.67
CA GLN A 29 -8.47 5.28 1.50
C GLN A 29 -8.74 3.77 1.45
N GLN A 30 -8.73 3.18 0.25
CA GLN A 30 -8.96 1.75 0.07
C GLN A 30 -7.83 0.89 0.68
N MET A 31 -6.56 1.23 0.40
CA MET A 31 -5.42 0.49 0.91
C MET A 31 -5.30 0.58 2.44
N CYS A 32 -5.43 1.79 3.00
CA CYS A 32 -5.41 1.98 4.46
C CYS A 32 -6.58 1.24 5.15
N GLY A 33 -7.77 1.24 4.55
CA GLY A 33 -8.92 0.48 5.04
C GLY A 33 -8.63 -1.02 5.08
N ALA A 34 -8.11 -1.57 3.99
CA ALA A 34 -7.73 -2.98 3.91
C ALA A 34 -6.63 -3.36 4.92
N MET A 35 -5.60 -2.52 5.07
CA MET A 35 -4.53 -2.74 6.05
C MET A 35 -5.05 -2.74 7.49
N LYS A 36 -5.89 -1.78 7.84
CA LYS A 36 -6.51 -1.71 9.18
C LYS A 36 -7.32 -2.97 9.48
N ALA A 37 -8.16 -3.41 8.53
CA ALA A 37 -8.95 -4.63 8.69
C ALA A 37 -8.06 -5.88 8.80
N PHE A 38 -6.97 -5.93 8.03
CA PHE A 38 -6.04 -7.05 8.07
C PHE A 38 -5.29 -7.12 9.42
N LEU A 39 -4.75 -5.98 9.89
CA LEU A 39 -3.96 -5.85 11.11
C LEU A 39 -4.80 -5.77 12.40
N ALA A 40 -6.12 -5.86 12.32
CA ALA A 40 -7.00 -5.83 13.48
C ALA A 40 -6.85 -7.04 14.43
N HIS A 41 -6.12 -8.07 14.00
CA HIS A 41 -5.85 -9.28 14.77
C HIS A 41 -4.34 -9.55 14.79
N GLU A 42 -3.85 -10.16 15.87
CA GLU A 42 -2.47 -10.67 15.90
C GLU A 42 -2.27 -11.72 14.80
N ARG A 43 -1.24 -11.49 13.99
CA ARG A 43 -0.86 -12.34 12.86
C ARG A 43 0.66 -12.41 12.74
N PRO A 44 1.21 -13.49 12.17
CA PRO A 44 2.63 -13.56 11.85
C PRO A 44 3.10 -12.42 10.94
N LEU A 45 2.21 -11.98 10.04
CA LEU A 45 2.43 -10.83 9.19
C LEU A 45 1.78 -9.59 9.82
N ASN A 46 2.61 -8.73 10.39
CA ASN A 46 2.19 -7.59 11.21
C ASN A 46 2.69 -6.24 10.69
N GLU A 47 3.53 -6.25 9.65
CA GLU A 47 4.06 -5.05 9.03
C GLU A 47 3.64 -4.97 7.56
N ILE A 48 2.97 -3.89 7.18
CA ILE A 48 2.60 -3.63 5.78
C ILE A 48 3.11 -2.24 5.43
N TYR A 49 3.95 -2.18 4.39
CA TYR A 49 4.51 -0.96 3.84
C TYR A 49 3.78 -0.60 2.53
N ILE A 50 3.49 0.68 2.35
CA ILE A 50 3.04 1.22 1.06
C ILE A 50 4.17 2.05 0.47
N LEU A 51 4.63 1.67 -0.72
CA LEU A 51 5.54 2.48 -1.51
C LEU A 51 4.72 3.51 -2.28
N LEU A 52 4.80 4.76 -1.83
CA LEU A 52 4.21 5.90 -2.51
C LEU A 52 5.23 6.46 -3.50
N TYR A 53 4.89 6.40 -4.78
CA TYR A 53 5.59 7.17 -5.79
C TYR A 53 4.93 8.54 -5.89
N LEU A 54 5.51 9.53 -5.23
CA LEU A 54 5.21 10.92 -5.51
C LEU A 54 5.93 11.27 -6.80
N ARG A 55 5.18 11.63 -7.84
CA ARG A 55 5.78 12.23 -9.03
C ARG A 55 6.41 13.54 -8.55
N GLN A 56 7.74 13.57 -8.46
CA GLN A 56 8.47 14.83 -8.41
C GLN A 56 8.32 15.47 -9.79
N ASP A 57 7.19 16.12 -10.03
CA ASP A 57 7.19 17.23 -10.98
C ASP A 57 7.89 18.37 -10.20
N LEU A 58 9.20 18.56 -10.42
CA LEU A 58 9.69 19.58 -11.31
C LEU A 58 9.18 20.96 -10.86
N ASP A 59 9.71 21.47 -9.74
CA ASP A 59 9.73 22.90 -9.40
C ASP A 59 10.55 23.65 -10.46
N GLY A 60 9.97 23.80 -11.64
CA GLY A 60 10.65 24.29 -12.83
C GLY A 60 9.69 24.54 -14.00
N GLN A 61 8.51 25.10 -13.73
CA GLN A 61 7.82 26.08 -14.59
C GLN A 61 6.97 27.02 -13.74
#